data_AF-E2B831-F1
#
_entry.id   AF-E2B831-F1
#
_cell.length_a   1.000
_cell.length_b   1.000
_cell.length_c   1.000
_cell.angle_alpha   90.00
_cell.angle_beta   90.00
_cell.angle_gamma   90.00
#
_symmetry.space_group_name_H-M   'P 1'
#
loop_
_entity.id
_entity.type
_entity.pdbx_description
1 polymer ?
#
loop_
_entity_poly.entity_id
_entity_poly.type
_entity_poly.pdbx_seq_one_letter_code
_entity_poly.pdbx_strand_id
1 'polypeptide(L)'
;MQGTSLSSMKKHPALIPLYVCIGVGGFIATFYTLRLAFRSPDVSWFNKKEAEPWNSYKDKQYKFISPVRDYSKEKSQAPEY
;
A
#
# COMPACT_ATOMS: atom_id res chain seq x y z
N MET A 1 29.51 -1.65 -15.25
CA MET A 1 28.68 -0.77 -16.12
C MET A 1 28.87 0.66 -15.63
N GLN A 2 29.27 1.60 -16.50
CA GLN A 2 29.34 3.01 -16.12
C GLN A 2 27.93 3.52 -15.81
N GLY A 3 27.75 4.23 -14.70
CA GLY A 3 26.45 4.75 -14.26
C GLY A 3 25.86 4.12 -12.99
N THR A 4 26.24 2.90 -12.60
CA THR A 4 25.66 2.22 -11.42
C THR A 4 26.47 2.37 -10.13
N SER A 5 27.69 2.94 -10.18
CA SER A 5 28.49 3.19 -8.98
C SER A 5 28.32 4.61 -8.47
N LEU A 6 28.40 4.79 -7.15
CA LEU A 6 28.35 6.10 -6.47
C LEU A 6 29.39 7.09 -7.04
N SER A 7 30.55 6.59 -7.45
CA SER A 7 31.61 7.38 -8.08
C SER A 7 31.25 7.86 -9.50
N SER A 8 30.38 7.13 -10.21
CA SER A 8 29.90 7.49 -11.55
C SER A 8 28.78 8.54 -11.50
N MET A 9 27.92 8.50 -10.48
CA MET A 9 26.87 9.52 -10.28
C MET A 9 27.45 10.89 -9.92
N LYS A 10 28.55 10.94 -9.16
CA LYS A 10 29.23 12.21 -8.85
C LYS A 10 29.86 12.88 -10.08
N LYS A 11 30.22 12.11 -11.11
CA LYS A 11 30.76 12.65 -12.37
C LYS A 11 29.69 13.31 -13.25
N HIS A 12 28.43 12.89 -13.13
CA HIS A 12 27.33 13.43 -13.91
C HIS A 12 26.13 13.77 -13.00
N PRO A 13 26.15 14.94 -12.32
CA PRO A 13 25.10 15.33 -11.38
C PRO A 13 23.72 15.47 -12.05
N ALA A 14 23.68 15.71 -13.36
CA ALA A 14 22.43 15.78 -14.13
C ALA A 14 21.63 14.45 -14.14
N LEU A 15 22.26 13.30 -13.87
CA LEU A 15 21.57 12.00 -13.83
C LEU A 15 20.86 11.75 -12.49
N ILE A 16 21.21 12.48 -11.43
CA ILE A 16 20.61 12.33 -10.09
C ILE A 16 19.07 12.48 -10.12
N PRO A 17 18.48 13.55 -10.71
CA PRO A 17 17.03 13.70 -10.73
C PRO A 17 16.32 12.56 -11.49
N LEU A 18 16.94 12.01 -12.55
CA LEU A 18 16.39 10.86 -13.27
C LEU A 18 16.31 9.62 -12.38
N TYR A 19 17.39 9.30 -11.67
CA TYR A 19 17.41 8.17 -10.74
C TYR A 19 16.46 8.36 -9.56
N VAL A 20 16.27 9.59 -9.09
CA VAL A 20 15.28 9.90 -8.04
C VAL A 20 13.88 9.61 -8.55
N CYS A 21 13.50 10.06 -9.75
CA CYS A 21 12.17 9.77 -10.31
C CYS A 21 11.92 8.27 -10.45
N ILE A 22 12.91 7.52 -10.95
CA ILE A 22 12.82 6.06 -11.11
C ILE A 22 12.73 5.36 -9.74
N GLY A 23 13.56 5.77 -8.79
CA GLY A 23 13.57 5.23 -7.43
C GLY A 23 12.26 5.50 -6.69
N VAL A 24 11.73 6.72 -6.78
CA VAL A 24 10.43 7.10 -6.21
C VAL A 24 9.30 6.29 -6.85
N GLY A 25 9.31 6.15 -8.18
CA GLY A 25 8.32 5.32 -8.89
C GLY A 25 8.34 3.86 -8.43
N GLY A 26 9.53 3.25 -8.36
CA GLY A 26 9.70 1.88 -7.90
C GLY A 26 9.30 1.70 -6.43
N PHE A 27 9.62 2.66 -5.58
CA PHE A 27 9.24 2.66 -4.18
C PHE A 27 7.72 2.72 -4.00
N ILE A 28 7.03 3.64 -4.69
CA ILE A 28 5.57 3.78 -4.62
C ILE A 28 4.88 2.52 -5.12
N ALA A 29 5.36 1.93 -6.23
CA ALA A 29 4.81 0.69 -6.76
C ALA A 29 4.92 -0.46 -5.74
N THR A 30 6.11 -0.64 -5.16
CA THR A 30 6.37 -1.68 -4.15
C THR A 30 5.56 -1.44 -2.88
N PHE A 31 5.47 -0.20 -2.44
CA PHE A 31 4.67 0.17 -1.28
C PHE A 31 3.18 -0.14 -1.49
N TYR A 32 2.64 0.19 -2.66
CA TYR A 32 1.24 -0.05 -2.97
C TYR A 32 0.91 -1.54 -3.08
N THR A 33 1.79 -2.33 -3.70
CA THR A 33 1.60 -3.79 -3.78
C THR A 33 1.68 -4.46 -2.41
N LEU A 34 2.62 -4.06 -1.54
CA LEU A 34 2.68 -4.53 -0.16
C LEU A 34 1.42 -4.16 0.62
N ARG A 35 0.93 -2.92 0.47
CA ARG A 35 -0.32 -2.48 1.09
C ARG A 35 -1.50 -3.32 0.63
N LEU A 36 -1.59 -3.62 -0.66
CA LEU A 36 -2.65 -4.46 -1.22
C LEU A 36 -2.55 -5.89 -0.65
N ALA A 37 -1.36 -6.47 -0.61
CA ALA A 37 -1.12 -7.79 -0.05
C ALA A 37 -1.61 -7.91 1.40
N PHE A 38 -1.28 -6.96 2.28
CA PHE A 38 -1.59 -7.08 3.71
C PHE A 38 -2.96 -6.53 4.14
N ARG A 39 -3.52 -5.57 3.40
CA ARG A 39 -4.71 -4.82 3.84
C ARG A 39 -5.92 -4.99 2.93
N SER A 40 -5.80 -5.80 1.87
CA SER A 40 -6.95 -6.21 1.05
C SER A 40 -7.77 -7.28 1.79
N PRO A 41 -9.11 -7.16 1.83
CA PRO A 41 -9.98 -8.19 2.39
C PRO A 41 -9.98 -9.49 1.58
N ASP A 42 -9.60 -9.43 0.29
CA ASP A 42 -9.56 -10.60 -0.61
C ASP A 42 -8.34 -11.50 -0.40
N VAL A 43 -7.30 -10.99 0.27
CA VAL A 43 -6.03 -11.71 0.46
C VAL A 43 -5.93 -12.16 1.91
N SER A 44 -6.06 -13.47 2.12
CA SER A 44 -5.94 -14.07 3.45
C SER A 44 -4.64 -14.85 3.58
N TRP A 45 -3.66 -14.28 4.30
CA TRP A 45 -2.39 -14.95 4.60
C TRP A 45 -2.51 -16.03 5.68
N PHE A 46 -3.56 -15.95 6.50
CA PHE A 46 -3.78 -16.87 7.61
C PHE A 46 -5.18 -17.49 7.51
N ASN A 47 -5.26 -18.81 7.58
CA ASN A 47 -6.55 -19.50 7.76
C ASN A 47 -7.09 -19.19 9.16
N LYS A 48 -7.91 -18.14 9.28
CA LYS A 48 -8.63 -17.86 10.53
C LYS A 48 -9.63 -19.00 10.77
N LYS A 49 -9.61 -19.56 11.98
CA LYS A 49 -10.54 -20.61 12.44
C LYS A 49 -12.00 -20.14 12.60
N GLU A 50 -12.31 -18.89 12.27
CA GLU A 50 -13.67 -18.37 12.40
C GLU A 50 -14.50 -18.78 11.18
N ALA A 51 -15.71 -19.27 11.44
CA ALA A 51 -16.64 -19.70 10.39
C ALA A 51 -17.04 -18.56 9.44
N GLU A 52 -16.88 -17.30 9.88
CA GLU A 52 -17.36 -16.10 9.19
C GLU A 52 -16.23 -15.08 8.95
N PRO A 53 -15.36 -15.28 7.95
CA PRO A 53 -14.17 -14.45 7.71
C PRO A 53 -14.49 -12.96 7.46
N TRP A 54 -15.69 -12.66 6.94
CA TRP A 54 -16.16 -11.30 6.65
C TRP A 54 -16.37 -10.43 7.90
N ASN A 55 -16.65 -11.02 9.07
CA ASN A 55 -16.83 -10.24 10.32
C ASN A 55 -15.58 -9.46 10.70
N SER A 56 -14.40 -9.95 10.34
CA SER A 56 -13.13 -9.30 10.69
C SER A 56 -12.88 -7.95 10.00
N TYR A 57 -13.65 -7.66 8.95
CA TYR A 57 -13.58 -6.42 8.17
C TYR A 57 -14.87 -5.57 8.23
N LYS A 58 -15.86 -5.98 9.03
CA LYS A 58 -17.20 -5.36 9.06
C LYS A 58 -17.17 -3.84 9.24
N ASP A 59 -16.40 -3.35 10.21
CA ASP A 59 -16.27 -1.93 10.55
C ASP A 59 -14.95 -1.31 10.05
N LYS A 60 -14.21 -2.03 9.19
CA LYS A 60 -12.91 -1.57 8.68
C LYS A 60 -13.07 -0.95 7.30
N GLN A 61 -12.41 0.18 7.10
CA GLN A 61 -12.37 0.83 5.79
C GLN A 61 -11.27 0.23 4.90
N TYR A 62 -11.66 -0.12 3.67
CA TYR A 62 -10.71 -0.50 2.61
C TYR A 62 -10.10 0.69 1.85
N LYS A 63 -10.78 1.83 1.75
CA LYS A 63 -10.21 3.02 1.08
C LYS A 63 -8.95 3.48 1.81
N PHE A 64 -7.88 3.74 1.05
CA PHE A 64 -6.61 4.21 1.61
C PHE A 64 -6.72 5.62 2.21
N ILE A 65 -7.45 6.50 1.54
CA ILE A 65 -7.70 7.88 1.97
C ILE A 65 -9.18 8.19 1.74
N SER A 66 -9.82 8.85 2.70
CA SER A 66 -11.07 9.57 2.46
C SER A 66 -10.94 11.00 2.96
N PRO A 67 -10.93 12.00 2.07
CA PRO A 67 -10.70 13.38 2.47
C PRO A 67 -11.94 14.05 3.08
N VAL A 68 -13.14 13.56 2.76
CA VAL A 68 -14.41 14.22 3.12
C VAL A 68 -15.10 13.53 4.30
N ARG A 69 -14.96 12.21 4.42
CA ARG A 69 -15.76 11.43 5.36
C ARG A 69 -14.90 10.63 6.32
N ASP A 70 -15.21 10.77 7.60
CA ASP A 70 -14.56 10.07 8.69
C ASP A 70 -15.30 8.76 8.98
N TYR A 71 -14.80 7.65 8.41
CA TYR A 71 -15.40 6.33 8.59
C TYR A 71 -15.01 5.70 9.93
N SER A 72 -14.18 6.33 10.76
CA SER A 72 -13.89 5.81 12.11
C SER A 72 -15.08 5.93 13.06
N LYS A 73 -16.09 6.74 12.69
CA LYS A 73 -17.31 6.97 13.48
C LYS A 73 -18.57 6.35 12.85
N GLU A 74 -18.46 5.83 11.64
CA GLU A 74 -19.58 5.22 10.91
C GLU A 74 -19.59 3.71 11.12
N LYS A 75 -20.76 3.14 11.42
CA LYS A 75 -20.96 1.69 11.48
C LYS A 75 -21.24 1.12 10.08
N SER A 76 -20.93 -0.16 9.90
CA SER A 76 -21.34 -0.89 8.70
C SER A 76 -22.86 -0.80 8.49
N GLN A 77 -23.29 -0.55 7.25
CA GLN A 77 -24.72 -0.56 6.89
C GLN A 77 -25.31 -2.00 6.90
N ALA A 78 -24.44 -3.02 6.92
CA ALA A 78 -24.89 -4.40 6.96
C ALA A 78 -25.63 -4.71 8.28
N PRO A 79 -26.71 -5.50 8.23
CA PRO A 79 -27.44 -5.89 9.43
C PRO A 79 -26.54 -6.67 10.40
N GLU A 80 -26.77 -6.47 11.70
CA GLU A 80 -26.18 -7.30 12.75
C GLU A 80 -27.09 -8.52 12.95
N TYR A 81 -26.51 -9.72 12.87
CA TYR A 81 -27.19 -11.01 13.03
C TYR A 81 -26.59 -11.79 14.19
#